data_AF-A0A388P6G6-F1
#
_entry.id   AF-A0A388P6G6-F1
#
_cell.length_a   1.000
_cell.length_b   1.000
_cell.length_c   1.000
_cell.angle_alpha   90.00
_cell.angle_beta   90.00
_cell.angle_gamma   90.00
#
_symmetry.space_group_name_H-M   'P 1'
#
loop_
_entity.id
_entity.type
_entity.pdbx_description
1 polymer ?
#
loop_
_entity_poly.entity_id
_entity_poly.type
_entity_poly.pdbx_seq_one_letter_code
_entity_poly.pdbx_strand_id
1 'polypeptide(L)'
;MSRQRLPLNPAGERLEALLRQRIVYLDGAMGTMIQQLKLQEADYRGDRFKDHPGQLKGNNDLLVITKPAVVRDIHRAYLDAGADILETNTFNGTSIAMEDYAMTHLVRELNTEAVKVAREAVDAFKAANPGKDAFVAGAIGPTNKTLSMSRDVNDSAKRDVTFVQVRDSYREQVDALIDAGADLLLCETVFDTLVLKAALFAIDEAFEARGFRIPLMISGTITDASGRTLTGQTTEAFWNSVRHAQPLSVGMNCALGGEQMRPHIAELAKKADLFVSCYPNAGLPNPLSPTGFPEGPEDTAAILETFARDGLVNVLGGCCGTTPAHIAAIRRRTEKYPARPLGAIPPALQLAGLEPLNLFGGAGDFVNVGERTNVAGSKIFKGHIEKGDYRSALRVAKQQIEAGATIIDLTLTRGCSTALRR
;
A
#
# COMPACT_ATOMS: atom_id res chain seq x y z
N MET A 1 4.20 7.51 -17.86
CA MET A 1 3.66 6.16 -18.16
C MET A 1 3.97 5.73 -19.58
N SER A 2 5.26 5.52 -19.82
CA SER A 2 5.74 4.67 -20.91
C SER A 2 4.99 3.33 -20.94
N ARG A 3 4.46 2.93 -22.11
CA ARG A 3 3.84 1.61 -22.31
C ARG A 3 4.86 0.47 -22.34
N GLN A 4 6.15 0.78 -22.35
CA GLN A 4 7.22 -0.22 -22.41
C GLN A 4 7.60 -0.63 -20.98
N ARG A 5 7.35 -1.90 -20.64
CA ARG A 5 7.74 -2.47 -19.35
C ARG A 5 9.26 -2.51 -19.30
N LEU A 6 9.87 -1.53 -18.63
CA LEU A 6 11.31 -1.51 -18.36
C LEU A 6 11.72 -2.82 -17.66
N PRO A 7 12.95 -3.30 -17.87
CA PRO A 7 13.42 -4.55 -17.26
C PRO A 7 13.42 -4.44 -15.73
N LEU A 8 13.21 -5.58 -15.06
CA LEU A 8 13.41 -5.72 -13.63
C LEU A 8 14.92 -5.78 -13.31
N ASN A 9 15.29 -5.44 -12.08
CA ASN A 9 16.60 -5.75 -11.54
C ASN A 9 16.77 -7.27 -11.31
N PRO A 10 18.01 -7.78 -11.15
CA PRO A 10 18.26 -9.21 -10.93
C PRO A 10 17.52 -9.79 -9.72
N ALA A 11 17.40 -9.01 -8.64
CA ALA A 11 16.64 -9.40 -7.45
C ALA A 11 15.15 -9.61 -7.78
N GLY A 12 14.57 -8.74 -8.62
CA GLY A 12 13.19 -8.84 -9.08
C GLY A 12 12.93 -10.04 -9.98
N GLU A 13 13.83 -10.32 -10.91
CA GLU A 13 13.75 -11.54 -11.75
C GLU A 13 13.79 -12.80 -10.88
N ARG A 14 14.69 -12.82 -9.87
CA ARG A 14 14.80 -13.93 -8.92
C ARG A 14 13.53 -14.09 -8.08
N LEU A 15 12.97 -12.99 -7.58
CA LEU A 15 11.73 -13.01 -6.80
C LEU A 15 10.54 -13.48 -7.64
N GLU A 16 10.39 -12.99 -8.87
CA GLU A 16 9.34 -13.45 -9.78
C GLU A 16 9.46 -14.96 -10.06
N ALA A 17 10.69 -15.47 -10.26
CA ALA A 17 10.91 -16.90 -10.43
C ALA A 17 10.50 -17.71 -9.19
N LEU A 18 10.79 -17.22 -7.98
CA LEU A 18 10.37 -17.87 -6.74
C LEU A 18 8.84 -17.90 -6.57
N LEU A 19 8.16 -16.79 -6.88
CA LEU A 19 6.70 -16.69 -6.78
C LEU A 19 5.96 -17.65 -7.73
N ARG A 20 6.60 -18.06 -8.83
CA ARG A 20 6.08 -19.09 -9.75
C ARG A 20 6.31 -20.52 -9.23
N GLN A 21 7.27 -20.72 -8.33
CA GLN A 21 7.66 -22.03 -7.82
C GLN A 21 6.95 -22.37 -6.51
N ARG A 22 6.78 -21.40 -5.62
CA ARG A 22 6.24 -21.61 -4.26
C ARG A 22 5.62 -20.35 -3.68
N ILE A 23 4.93 -20.52 -2.56
CA ILE A 23 4.53 -19.39 -1.71
C ILE A 23 5.80 -18.74 -1.14
N VAL A 24 5.87 -17.41 -1.24
CA VAL A 24 6.93 -16.58 -0.67
C VAL A 24 6.45 -15.99 0.66
N TYR A 25 7.36 -15.85 1.62
CA TYR A 25 7.03 -15.39 2.96
C TYR A 25 7.54 -13.97 3.19
N LEU A 26 6.62 -13.03 3.44
CA LEU A 26 6.92 -11.71 3.97
C LEU A 26 7.11 -11.83 5.50
N ASP A 27 7.82 -10.88 6.10
CA ASP A 27 7.99 -10.80 7.55
C ASP A 27 6.68 -10.40 8.27
N GLY A 28 6.83 -10.04 9.54
CA GLY A 28 5.73 -9.61 10.41
C GLY A 28 5.91 -8.18 10.88
N ALA A 29 5.12 -7.77 11.88
CA ALA A 29 5.12 -6.38 12.33
C ALA A 29 6.40 -5.92 13.05
N MET A 30 7.13 -4.99 12.42
CA MET A 30 8.19 -4.20 13.05
C MET A 30 7.69 -3.39 14.26
N GLY A 31 6.55 -2.69 14.10
CA GLY A 31 6.03 -1.78 15.14
C GLY A 31 5.68 -2.48 16.45
N THR A 32 4.98 -3.62 16.41
CA THR A 32 4.62 -4.38 17.63
C THR A 32 5.84 -5.06 18.25
N MET A 33 6.85 -5.45 17.46
CA MET A 33 8.12 -5.95 17.99
C MET A 33 8.88 -4.86 18.77
N ILE A 34 8.93 -3.63 18.24
CA ILE A 34 9.53 -2.48 18.94
C ILE A 34 8.76 -2.16 20.24
N GLN A 35 7.43 -2.20 20.23
CA GLN A 35 6.62 -1.92 21.41
C GLN A 35 6.92 -2.87 22.58
N GLN A 36 7.25 -4.14 22.32
CA GLN A 36 7.60 -5.12 23.34
C GLN A 36 8.89 -4.76 24.09
N LEU A 37 9.79 -3.99 23.47
CA LEU A 37 11.04 -3.54 24.08
C LEU A 37 10.82 -2.39 25.08
N LYS A 38 9.62 -1.81 25.11
CA LYS A 38 9.24 -0.72 26.04
C LYS A 38 10.25 0.43 26.05
N LEU A 39 10.75 0.79 24.86
CA LEU A 39 11.70 1.88 24.67
C LEU A 39 11.14 3.21 25.24
N GLN A 40 12.03 4.01 25.81
CA GLN A 40 11.71 5.30 26.39
C GLN A 40 12.15 6.44 25.49
N GLU A 41 11.67 7.65 25.77
CA GLU A 41 12.00 8.86 24.98
C GLU A 41 13.51 9.02 24.71
N ALA A 42 14.34 8.74 25.72
CA ALA A 42 15.80 8.79 25.59
C ALA A 42 16.36 7.82 24.53
N ASP A 43 15.72 6.67 24.34
CA ASP A 43 16.11 5.70 23.32
C ASP A 43 15.83 6.21 21.90
N TYR A 44 14.71 6.91 21.70
CA TYR A 44 14.37 7.52 20.42
C TYR A 44 15.26 8.72 20.11
N ARG A 45 15.63 9.51 21.13
CA ARG A 45 16.52 10.67 20.96
C ARG A 45 17.95 10.27 20.61
N GLY A 46 18.45 9.19 21.21
CA GLY A 46 19.87 8.83 21.13
C GLY A 46 20.77 10.00 21.57
N ASP A 47 21.99 10.05 21.04
CA ASP A 47 22.90 11.17 21.29
C ASP A 47 22.59 12.39 20.40
N ARG A 48 22.16 12.15 19.17
CA ARG A 48 22.01 13.18 18.13
C ARG A 48 20.82 14.11 18.37
N PHE A 49 19.73 13.63 18.97
CA PHE A 49 18.48 14.39 19.11
C PHE A 49 18.12 14.68 20.57
N LYS A 50 19.11 14.72 21.47
CA LYS A 50 18.93 15.04 22.90
C LYS A 50 18.13 16.33 23.09
N ASP A 51 18.52 17.37 22.37
CA ASP A 51 17.95 18.72 22.49
C ASP A 51 16.76 18.99 21.53
N HIS A 52 16.20 17.95 20.90
CA HIS A 52 15.06 18.12 20.01
C HIS A 52 13.82 18.63 20.79
N PRO A 53 13.11 19.67 20.31
CA PRO A 53 12.07 20.33 21.11
C PRO A 53 10.76 19.53 21.25
N GLY A 54 10.46 18.64 20.31
CA GLY A 54 9.26 17.80 20.32
C GLY A 54 9.45 16.44 21.00
N GLN A 55 8.36 15.67 21.11
CA GLN A 55 8.41 14.27 21.55
C GLN A 55 8.80 13.37 20.39
N LEU A 56 9.74 12.44 20.60
CA LEU A 56 10.19 11.49 19.57
C LEU A 56 9.73 10.06 19.82
N LYS A 57 9.33 9.72 21.04
CA LYS A 57 8.75 8.41 21.34
C LYS A 57 7.52 8.16 20.47
N GLY A 58 7.53 7.02 19.77
CA GLY A 58 6.52 6.64 18.79
C GLY A 58 6.96 6.82 17.34
N ASN A 59 8.00 7.62 17.08
CA ASN A 59 8.66 7.66 15.77
C ASN A 59 9.56 6.43 15.60
N ASN A 60 8.95 5.28 15.31
CA ASN A 60 9.67 4.02 15.16
C ASN A 60 10.67 4.05 14.01
N ASP A 61 10.35 4.75 12.92
CA ASP A 61 11.22 4.95 11.76
C ASP A 61 12.58 5.57 12.17
N LEU A 62 12.60 6.46 13.16
CA LEU A 62 13.83 7.08 13.67
C LEU A 62 14.85 6.08 14.27
N LEU A 63 14.37 4.93 14.73
CA LEU A 63 15.23 3.94 15.40
C LEU A 63 16.28 3.33 14.47
N VAL A 64 16.13 3.46 13.15
CA VAL A 64 17.20 3.07 12.20
C VAL A 64 18.46 3.93 12.35
N ILE A 65 18.34 5.14 12.91
CA ILE A 65 19.45 6.03 13.20
C ILE A 65 19.90 5.90 14.66
N THR A 66 18.95 5.90 15.60
CA THR A 66 19.28 6.00 17.04
C THR A 66 19.47 4.67 17.74
N LYS A 67 18.88 3.60 17.21
CA LYS A 67 19.00 2.22 17.73
C LYS A 67 19.08 1.19 16.57
N PRO A 68 19.98 1.34 15.59
CA PRO A 68 20.03 0.47 14.40
C PRO A 68 20.14 -1.02 14.74
N ALA A 69 20.87 -1.36 15.82
CA ALA A 69 21.01 -2.73 16.29
C ALA A 69 19.66 -3.38 16.64
N VAL A 70 18.74 -2.63 17.25
CA VAL A 70 17.40 -3.14 17.60
C VAL A 70 16.61 -3.52 16.35
N VAL A 71 16.61 -2.64 15.34
CA VAL A 71 15.90 -2.87 14.08
C VAL A 71 16.52 -4.05 13.33
N ARG A 72 17.86 -4.12 13.27
CA ARG A 72 18.60 -5.24 12.67
C ARG A 72 18.28 -6.57 13.34
N ASP A 73 18.22 -6.60 14.67
CA ASP A 73 17.95 -7.83 15.43
C ASP A 73 16.53 -8.34 15.19
N ILE A 74 15.55 -7.43 15.02
CA ILE A 74 14.18 -7.79 14.61
C ILE A 74 14.17 -8.38 13.20
N HIS A 75 14.83 -7.73 12.23
CA HIS A 75 14.97 -8.27 10.86
C HIS A 75 15.58 -9.67 10.86
N ARG A 76 16.68 -9.86 11.60
CA ARG A 76 17.33 -11.15 11.75
C ARG A 76 16.37 -12.20 12.33
N ALA A 77 15.59 -11.84 13.36
CA ALA A 77 14.63 -12.77 13.94
C ALA A 77 13.57 -13.23 12.92
N TYR A 78 13.12 -12.37 12.02
CA TYR A 78 12.19 -12.76 10.94
C TYR A 78 12.84 -13.62 9.86
N LEU A 79 14.09 -13.33 9.47
CA LEU A 79 14.86 -14.19 8.57
C LEU A 79 15.08 -15.59 9.16
N ASP A 80 15.46 -15.66 10.44
CA ASP A 80 15.66 -16.91 11.18
C ASP A 80 14.33 -17.71 11.29
N ALA A 81 13.19 -17.02 11.34
CA ALA A 81 11.86 -17.62 11.29
C ALA A 81 11.41 -18.07 9.89
N GLY A 82 12.17 -17.73 8.84
CA GLY A 82 11.92 -18.16 7.48
C GLY A 82 11.17 -17.14 6.61
N ALA A 83 11.22 -15.85 6.94
CA ALA A 83 10.85 -14.80 5.98
C ALA A 83 11.82 -14.80 4.79
N ASP A 84 11.30 -14.60 3.58
CA ASP A 84 12.06 -14.40 2.36
C ASP A 84 12.15 -12.91 1.99
N ILE A 85 11.19 -12.09 2.41
CA ILE A 85 11.16 -10.63 2.18
C ILE A 85 11.09 -9.94 3.55
N LEU A 86 11.95 -8.94 3.75
CA LEU A 86 11.92 -8.04 4.90
C LEU A 86 11.40 -6.67 4.47
N GLU A 87 10.46 -6.11 5.24
CA GLU A 87 10.00 -4.73 5.09
C GLU A 87 10.98 -3.78 5.78
N THR A 88 11.48 -2.75 5.10
CA THR A 88 12.29 -1.71 5.76
C THR A 88 11.46 -0.98 6.81
N ASN A 89 12.10 -0.53 7.90
CA ASN A 89 11.44 0.29 8.92
C ASN A 89 11.24 1.75 8.45
N THR A 90 10.38 1.93 7.45
CA THR A 90 10.17 3.19 6.69
C THR A 90 8.70 3.52 6.43
N PHE A 91 7.77 2.92 7.19
CA PHE A 91 6.34 3.11 7.03
C PHE A 91 5.93 4.59 7.00
N ASN A 92 6.56 5.42 7.83
CA ASN A 92 6.34 6.87 7.92
C ASN A 92 7.50 7.68 7.32
N GLY A 93 8.37 7.07 6.52
CA GLY A 93 9.57 7.69 5.92
C GLY A 93 9.27 8.74 4.85
N THR A 94 8.26 9.57 5.01
CA THR A 94 7.85 10.65 4.09
C THR A 94 7.92 12.00 4.78
N SER A 95 8.10 13.09 4.02
CA SER A 95 8.13 14.44 4.60
C SER A 95 6.79 14.83 5.21
N ILE A 96 5.66 14.37 4.66
CA ILE A 96 4.33 14.57 5.25
C ILE A 96 4.21 13.93 6.64
N ALA A 97 4.63 12.67 6.81
CA ALA A 97 4.51 12.00 8.09
C ALA A 97 5.56 12.49 9.11
N MET A 98 6.77 12.82 8.65
CA MET A 98 7.84 13.35 9.51
C MET A 98 7.60 14.80 9.97
N GLU A 99 6.59 15.49 9.43
CA GLU A 99 6.16 16.80 9.91
C GLU A 99 5.66 16.75 11.35
N ASP A 100 4.94 15.68 11.74
CA ASP A 100 4.44 15.48 13.11
C ASP A 100 5.57 15.44 14.16
N TYR A 101 6.78 15.10 13.74
CA TYR A 101 7.99 15.04 14.56
C TYR A 101 8.99 16.18 14.26
N ALA A 102 8.64 17.15 13.42
CA ALA A 102 9.55 18.20 12.95
C ALA A 102 10.89 17.66 12.38
N MET A 103 10.83 16.53 11.67
CA MET A 103 11.97 15.76 11.17
C MET A 103 11.99 15.60 9.65
N THR A 104 11.28 16.46 8.92
CA THR A 104 11.20 16.42 7.45
C THR A 104 12.57 16.43 6.76
N HIS A 105 13.55 17.13 7.33
CA HIS A 105 14.94 17.19 6.84
C HIS A 105 15.70 15.85 6.91
N LEU A 106 15.19 14.85 7.63
CA LEU A 106 15.81 13.53 7.77
C LEU A 106 15.26 12.49 6.82
N VAL A 107 14.23 12.78 6.01
CA VAL A 107 13.53 11.78 5.18
C VAL A 107 14.49 10.96 4.33
N ARG A 108 15.40 11.60 3.60
CA ARG A 108 16.38 10.88 2.78
C ARG A 108 17.33 10.01 3.61
N GLU A 109 17.79 10.51 4.76
CA GLU A 109 18.69 9.78 5.65
C GLU A 109 18.00 8.57 6.29
N LEU A 110 16.79 8.76 6.83
CA LEU A 110 15.98 7.72 7.46
C LEU A 110 15.77 6.53 6.53
N ASN A 111 15.32 6.78 5.30
CA ASN A 111 15.09 5.72 4.33
C ASN A 111 16.40 5.03 3.90
N THR A 112 17.48 5.80 3.76
CA THR A 112 18.80 5.26 3.41
C THR A 112 19.32 4.33 4.50
N GLU A 113 19.29 4.76 5.76
CA GLU A 113 19.76 3.97 6.89
C GLU A 113 18.86 2.75 7.13
N ALA A 114 17.55 2.87 6.92
CA ALA A 114 16.65 1.73 7.03
C ALA A 114 16.97 0.61 6.02
N VAL A 115 17.26 0.97 4.76
CA VAL A 115 17.66 -0.01 3.73
C VAL A 115 19.01 -0.64 4.10
N LYS A 116 19.99 0.16 4.58
CA LYS A 116 21.29 -0.36 5.03
C LYS A 116 21.14 -1.38 6.16
N VAL A 117 20.34 -1.04 7.18
CA VAL A 117 20.10 -1.92 8.33
C VAL A 117 19.44 -3.24 7.91
N ALA A 118 18.44 -3.18 7.02
CA ALA A 118 17.82 -4.39 6.47
C ALA A 118 18.81 -5.19 5.60
N ARG A 119 19.63 -4.53 4.79
CA ARG A 119 20.64 -5.16 3.94
C ARG A 119 21.72 -5.87 4.76
N GLU A 120 22.20 -5.27 5.85
CA GLU A 120 23.13 -5.90 6.78
C GLU A 120 22.59 -7.24 7.31
N ALA A 121 21.30 -7.28 7.67
CA ALA A 121 20.65 -8.50 8.14
C ALA A 121 20.54 -9.55 7.01
N VAL A 122 20.12 -9.13 5.81
CA VAL A 122 20.01 -10.01 4.64
C VAL A 122 21.36 -10.60 4.22
N ASP A 123 22.41 -9.78 4.17
CA ASP A 123 23.73 -10.21 3.72
C ASP A 123 24.36 -11.16 4.74
N ALA A 124 24.24 -10.87 6.04
CA ALA A 124 24.68 -11.78 7.09
C ALA A 124 23.92 -13.12 7.05
N PHE A 125 22.61 -13.09 6.81
CA PHE A 125 21.79 -14.28 6.69
C PHE A 125 22.18 -15.14 5.47
N LYS A 126 22.38 -14.51 4.30
CA LYS A 126 22.81 -15.21 3.08
C LYS A 126 24.21 -15.81 3.23
N ALA A 127 25.13 -15.11 3.90
CA ALA A 127 26.46 -15.62 4.20
C ALA A 127 26.41 -16.85 5.13
N ALA A 128 25.54 -16.82 6.14
CA ALA A 128 25.34 -17.95 7.06
C ALA A 128 24.53 -19.11 6.45
N ASN A 129 23.73 -18.84 5.40
CA ASN A 129 22.84 -19.81 4.77
C ASN A 129 23.00 -19.81 3.23
N PRO A 130 24.13 -20.33 2.69
CA PRO A 130 24.38 -20.34 1.26
C PRO A 130 23.24 -20.97 0.46
N GLY A 131 22.78 -20.27 -0.58
CA GLY A 131 21.70 -20.72 -1.47
C GLY A 131 20.28 -20.35 -1.02
N LYS A 132 20.10 -19.73 0.15
CA LYS A 132 18.82 -19.12 0.54
C LYS A 132 18.69 -17.73 -0.07
N ASP A 133 17.52 -17.45 -0.64
CA ASP A 133 17.15 -16.09 -1.07
C ASP A 133 16.60 -15.29 0.11
N ALA A 134 16.85 -13.99 0.09
CA ALA A 134 16.29 -13.01 1.01
C ALA A 134 16.31 -11.62 0.33
N PHE A 135 15.25 -10.85 0.48
CA PHE A 135 15.03 -9.58 -0.23
C PHE A 135 14.67 -8.45 0.75
N VAL A 136 15.05 -7.22 0.40
CA VAL A 136 14.70 -6.00 1.14
C VAL A 136 13.63 -5.23 0.37
N ALA A 137 12.43 -5.15 0.94
CA ALA A 137 11.34 -4.34 0.42
C ALA A 137 11.34 -2.94 1.06
N GLY A 138 11.50 -1.91 0.24
CA GLY A 138 11.30 -0.52 0.64
C GLY A 138 9.83 -0.28 0.97
N ALA A 139 9.47 -0.31 2.25
CA ALA A 139 8.11 -0.14 2.73
C ALA A 139 7.66 1.33 2.64
N ILE A 140 6.50 1.56 2.06
CA ILE A 140 5.92 2.87 1.79
C ILE A 140 4.49 2.86 2.36
N GLY A 141 4.30 3.53 3.50
CA GLY A 141 2.98 3.68 4.12
C GLY A 141 2.10 4.76 3.47
N PRO A 142 0.83 4.86 3.88
CA PRO A 142 -0.18 5.73 3.26
C PRO A 142 -0.11 7.21 3.71
N THR A 143 0.93 7.63 4.43
CA THR A 143 1.02 8.89 5.18
C THR A 143 -0.08 9.06 6.24
N ASN A 144 0.01 10.14 7.01
CA ASN A 144 -1.01 10.57 7.95
C ASN A 144 -1.99 11.60 7.34
N LYS A 145 -2.12 11.75 6.01
CA LYS A 145 -3.06 12.69 5.34
C LYS A 145 -3.91 11.98 4.27
N THR A 146 -5.10 12.53 3.98
CA THR A 146 -6.03 11.99 2.97
C THR A 146 -6.19 12.96 1.79
N LEU A 147 -6.38 12.43 0.58
CA LEU A 147 -6.71 13.20 -0.62
C LEU A 147 -8.17 12.99 -1.06
N SER A 148 -8.76 11.83 -0.77
CA SER A 148 -10.11 11.51 -1.19
C SER A 148 -11.18 12.03 -0.24
N MET A 149 -10.85 12.27 1.03
CA MET A 149 -11.78 12.72 2.06
C MET A 149 -11.25 13.92 2.84
N SER A 150 -12.17 14.80 3.24
CA SER A 150 -11.90 15.87 4.19
C SER A 150 -11.90 15.32 5.62
N ARG A 151 -11.04 15.88 6.47
CA ARG A 151 -11.06 15.66 7.92
C ARG A 151 -11.95 16.65 8.65
N ASP A 152 -12.33 17.73 7.97
CA ASP A 152 -13.25 18.72 8.50
C ASP A 152 -14.69 18.30 8.14
N VAL A 153 -15.44 17.85 9.13
CA VAL A 153 -16.83 17.42 8.95
C VAL A 153 -17.75 18.56 8.48
N ASN A 154 -17.34 19.82 8.66
CA ASN A 154 -18.11 20.99 8.24
C ASN A 154 -17.76 21.45 6.82
N ASP A 155 -16.61 21.02 6.28
CA ASP A 155 -16.14 21.36 4.94
C ASP A 155 -15.67 20.11 4.19
N SER A 156 -16.57 19.55 3.38
CA SER A 156 -16.28 18.36 2.57
C SER A 156 -15.32 18.62 1.40
N ALA A 157 -15.08 19.88 1.03
CA ALA A 157 -14.18 20.26 -0.06
C ALA A 157 -12.73 20.48 0.40
N LYS A 158 -12.52 20.81 1.68
CA LYS A 158 -11.18 21.01 2.25
C LYS A 158 -10.28 19.78 2.12
N ARG A 159 -9.01 20.01 1.79
CA ARG A 159 -7.93 19.02 1.83
C ARG A 159 -6.72 19.66 2.48
N ASP A 160 -6.04 18.90 3.36
CA ASP A 160 -4.84 19.38 4.07
C ASP A 160 -3.62 19.44 3.14
N VAL A 161 -3.60 18.58 2.12
CA VAL A 161 -2.52 18.45 1.14
C VAL A 161 -3.10 18.28 -0.26
N THR A 162 -2.29 18.61 -1.26
CA THR A 162 -2.61 18.42 -2.68
C THR A 162 -1.96 17.16 -3.24
N PHE A 163 -2.46 16.67 -4.38
CA PHE A 163 -1.86 15.52 -5.07
C PHE A 163 -0.37 15.74 -5.36
N VAL A 164 0.01 16.96 -5.78
CA VAL A 164 1.39 17.33 -6.10
C VAL A 164 2.28 17.25 -4.85
N GLN A 165 1.84 17.79 -3.71
CA GLN A 165 2.59 17.71 -2.45
C GLN A 165 2.80 16.26 -1.99
N VAL A 166 1.76 15.42 -2.11
CA VAL A 166 1.86 13.99 -1.76
C VAL A 166 2.82 13.27 -2.70
N ARG A 167 2.75 13.53 -4.02
CA ARG A 167 3.69 13.00 -5.00
C ARG A 167 5.13 13.40 -4.65
N ASP A 168 5.38 14.68 -4.38
CA ASP A 168 6.74 15.18 -4.10
C ASP A 168 7.31 14.55 -2.81
N SER A 169 6.48 14.41 -1.78
CA SER A 169 6.82 13.72 -0.55
C SER A 169 7.18 12.25 -0.78
N TYR A 170 6.43 11.52 -1.62
CA TYR A 170 6.77 10.14 -1.97
C TYR A 170 7.99 10.05 -2.88
N ARG A 171 8.20 11.02 -3.77
CA ARG A 171 9.35 11.02 -4.68
C ARG A 171 10.66 11.04 -3.91
N GLU A 172 10.75 11.85 -2.86
CA GLU A 172 11.91 11.91 -1.97
C GLU A 172 12.19 10.55 -1.31
N GLN A 173 11.16 9.91 -0.75
CA GLN A 173 11.27 8.59 -0.13
C GLN A 173 11.70 7.53 -1.14
N VAL A 174 11.01 7.44 -2.28
CA VAL A 174 11.26 6.44 -3.32
C VAL A 174 12.68 6.55 -3.86
N ASP A 175 13.15 7.77 -4.12
CA ASP A 175 14.52 7.97 -4.57
C ASP A 175 15.53 7.47 -3.52
N ALA A 176 15.30 7.78 -2.23
CA ALA A 176 16.17 7.32 -1.16
C ALA A 176 16.21 5.78 -1.03
N LEU A 177 15.05 5.12 -1.12
CA LEU A 177 14.93 3.66 -1.03
C LEU A 177 15.64 2.97 -2.19
N ILE A 178 15.44 3.44 -3.42
CA ILE A 178 16.08 2.86 -4.62
C ILE A 178 17.59 3.10 -4.58
N ASP A 179 18.03 4.33 -4.27
CA ASP A 179 19.45 4.70 -4.27
C ASP A 179 20.24 3.94 -3.19
N ALA A 180 19.61 3.63 -2.05
CA ALA A 180 20.20 2.82 -0.99
C ALA A 180 20.21 1.31 -1.29
N GLY A 181 19.56 0.88 -2.37
CA GLY A 181 19.61 -0.51 -2.85
C GLY A 181 18.51 -1.41 -2.33
N ALA A 182 17.28 -0.92 -2.15
CA ALA A 182 16.11 -1.78 -1.95
C ALA A 182 15.92 -2.72 -3.15
N ASP A 183 15.56 -3.98 -2.90
CA ASP A 183 15.36 -4.99 -3.94
C ASP A 183 14.02 -4.79 -4.67
N LEU A 184 13.02 -4.28 -3.95
CA LEU A 184 11.67 -3.99 -4.40
C LEU A 184 11.06 -2.83 -3.58
N LEU A 185 9.94 -2.28 -4.06
CA LEU A 185 9.11 -1.34 -3.30
C LEU A 185 7.80 -2.01 -2.87
N LEU A 186 7.30 -1.65 -1.69
CA LEU A 186 6.02 -2.13 -1.17
C LEU A 186 5.18 -0.94 -0.70
N CYS A 187 4.15 -0.59 -1.47
CA CYS A 187 3.12 0.33 -1.02
C CYS A 187 2.10 -0.45 -0.20
N GLU A 188 2.00 -0.20 1.10
CA GLU A 188 1.19 -1.01 2.01
C GLU A 188 0.20 -0.20 2.84
N THR A 189 -0.77 -0.90 3.44
CA THR A 189 -1.80 -0.32 4.29
C THR A 189 -2.58 0.80 3.58
N VAL A 190 -2.82 0.63 2.28
CA VAL A 190 -3.47 1.67 1.46
C VAL A 190 -4.94 1.76 1.81
N PHE A 191 -5.31 2.84 2.51
CA PHE A 191 -6.71 3.15 2.83
C PHE A 191 -7.33 4.23 1.90
N ASP A 192 -6.49 5.05 1.24
CA ASP A 192 -6.89 6.09 0.30
C ASP A 192 -6.18 5.88 -1.05
N THR A 193 -6.94 5.43 -2.05
CA THR A 193 -6.41 5.09 -3.38
C THR A 193 -5.87 6.31 -4.14
N LEU A 194 -6.33 7.54 -3.84
CA LEU A 194 -5.79 8.74 -4.47
C LEU A 194 -4.41 9.11 -3.93
N VAL A 195 -4.17 8.86 -2.64
CA VAL A 195 -2.83 8.96 -2.02
C VAL A 195 -1.89 7.93 -2.65
N LEU A 196 -2.34 6.67 -2.77
CA LEU A 196 -1.56 5.65 -3.48
C LEU A 196 -1.26 6.08 -4.93
N LYS A 197 -2.23 6.63 -5.66
CA LYS A 197 -1.97 7.12 -7.03
C LYS A 197 -0.90 8.19 -7.10
N ALA A 198 -0.77 9.05 -6.09
CA ALA A 198 0.33 10.01 -6.01
C ALA A 198 1.68 9.31 -5.77
N ALA A 199 1.72 8.27 -4.92
CA ALA A 199 2.91 7.43 -4.73
C ALA A 199 3.29 6.68 -6.03
N LEU A 200 2.31 6.07 -6.71
CA LEU A 200 2.53 5.34 -7.96
C LEU A 200 3.05 6.27 -9.07
N PHE A 201 2.57 7.52 -9.10
CA PHE A 201 3.09 8.52 -10.02
C PHE A 201 4.54 8.89 -9.70
N ALA A 202 4.88 9.12 -8.43
CA ALA A 202 6.25 9.38 -7.99
C ALA A 202 7.20 8.20 -8.32
N ILE A 203 6.73 6.97 -8.17
CA ILE A 203 7.45 5.75 -8.53
C ILE A 203 7.69 5.66 -10.04
N ASP A 204 6.67 5.94 -10.86
CA ASP A 204 6.80 5.95 -12.32
C ASP A 204 7.83 7.03 -12.76
N GLU A 205 7.76 8.24 -12.21
CA GLU A 205 8.76 9.28 -12.49
C GLU A 205 10.18 8.88 -12.02
N ALA A 206 10.31 8.14 -10.91
CA ALA A 206 11.60 7.66 -10.40
C ALA A 206 12.20 6.57 -11.28
N PHE A 207 11.35 5.69 -11.83
CA PHE A 207 11.74 4.68 -12.80
C PHE A 207 12.10 5.27 -14.17
N GLU A 208 11.28 6.20 -14.68
CA GLU A 208 11.56 6.92 -15.93
C GLU A 208 12.90 7.68 -15.85
N ALA A 209 13.19 8.34 -14.72
CA ALA A 209 14.46 9.04 -14.52
C ALA A 209 15.70 8.12 -14.48
N ARG A 210 15.53 6.85 -14.09
CA ARG A 210 16.63 5.87 -13.94
C ARG A 210 16.77 4.92 -15.13
N GLY A 211 15.74 4.79 -15.97
CA GLY A 211 15.73 3.87 -17.12
C GLY A 211 15.59 2.38 -16.73
N PHE A 212 15.30 2.06 -15.47
CA PHE A 212 15.02 0.70 -15.00
C PHE A 212 13.91 0.70 -13.94
N ARG A 213 13.38 -0.49 -13.64
CA ARG A 213 12.36 -0.71 -12.59
C ARG A 213 12.85 -1.73 -11.59
N ILE A 214 12.44 -1.56 -10.34
CA ILE A 214 12.43 -2.65 -9.36
C ILE A 214 10.99 -3.14 -9.17
N PRO A 215 10.77 -4.37 -8.69
CA PRO A 215 9.41 -4.85 -8.45
C PRO A 215 8.64 -3.93 -7.52
N LEU A 216 7.34 -3.82 -7.78
CA LEU A 216 6.41 -3.05 -6.97
C LEU A 216 5.35 -3.99 -6.42
N MET A 217 5.20 -4.06 -5.10
CA MET A 217 4.07 -4.71 -4.44
C MET A 217 3.09 -3.63 -3.98
N ILE A 218 1.79 -3.91 -4.09
CA ILE A 218 0.72 -3.02 -3.63
C ILE A 218 -0.19 -3.80 -2.69
N SER A 219 -0.44 -3.26 -1.50
CA SER A 219 -1.36 -3.85 -0.54
C SER A 219 -2.37 -2.81 -0.03
N GLY A 220 -3.65 -3.11 -0.25
CA GLY A 220 -4.77 -2.35 0.27
C GLY A 220 -5.10 -2.71 1.72
N THR A 221 -5.92 -1.90 2.36
CA THR A 221 -6.51 -2.26 3.65
C THR A 221 -8.02 -2.02 3.64
N ILE A 222 -8.76 -3.04 4.10
CA ILE A 222 -10.21 -3.00 4.26
C ILE A 222 -10.49 -2.74 5.73
N THR A 223 -11.20 -1.66 6.05
CA THR A 223 -11.23 -1.13 7.42
C THR A 223 -12.26 -1.79 8.32
N ASP A 224 -13.32 -2.37 7.75
CA ASP A 224 -14.39 -2.99 8.54
C ASP A 224 -15.16 -4.05 7.73
N ALA A 225 -16.18 -4.62 8.37
CA ALA A 225 -17.03 -5.66 7.80
C ALA A 225 -17.86 -5.23 6.58
N SER A 226 -17.89 -3.93 6.23
CA SER A 226 -18.53 -3.46 4.98
C SER A 226 -17.76 -3.88 3.74
N GLY A 227 -16.51 -4.33 3.90
CA GLY A 227 -15.69 -4.81 2.79
C GLY A 227 -15.09 -3.70 1.93
N ARG A 228 -14.92 -2.50 2.49
CA ARG A 228 -14.41 -1.31 1.81
C ARG A 228 -13.14 -0.75 2.45
N THR A 229 -12.35 -0.05 1.66
CA THR A 229 -11.30 0.83 2.18
C THR A 229 -11.92 1.97 3.00
N LEU A 230 -11.10 2.71 3.76
CA LEU A 230 -11.56 3.89 4.52
C LEU A 230 -12.27 4.92 3.62
N THR A 231 -11.83 5.05 2.37
CA THR A 231 -12.43 5.95 1.38
C THR A 231 -13.61 5.34 0.61
N GLY A 232 -14.09 4.16 1.03
CA GLY A 232 -15.33 3.54 0.53
C GLY A 232 -15.17 2.65 -0.70
N GLN A 233 -13.94 2.35 -1.14
CA GLN A 233 -13.72 1.59 -2.37
C GLN A 233 -13.77 0.07 -2.10
N THR A 234 -14.44 -0.69 -2.98
CA THR A 234 -14.45 -2.16 -2.92
C THR A 234 -13.14 -2.77 -3.46
N THR A 235 -12.90 -4.04 -3.16
CA THR A 235 -11.70 -4.80 -3.56
C THR A 235 -11.43 -4.72 -5.07
N GLU A 236 -12.42 -5.05 -5.92
CA GLU A 236 -12.26 -5.05 -7.37
C GLU A 236 -12.09 -3.62 -7.92
N ALA A 237 -12.79 -2.64 -7.34
CA ALA A 237 -12.61 -1.22 -7.71
C ALA A 237 -11.19 -0.72 -7.38
N PHE A 238 -10.64 -1.13 -6.24
CA PHE A 238 -9.26 -0.84 -5.87
C PHE A 238 -8.28 -1.43 -6.89
N TRP A 239 -8.43 -2.71 -7.23
CA TRP A 239 -7.57 -3.36 -8.23
C TRP A 239 -7.64 -2.66 -9.60
N ASN A 240 -8.85 -2.39 -10.10
CA ASN A 240 -9.07 -1.64 -11.35
C ASN A 240 -8.39 -0.25 -11.31
N SER A 241 -8.36 0.39 -10.15
CA SER A 241 -7.79 1.72 -9.97
C SER A 241 -6.26 1.75 -10.03
N VAL A 242 -5.57 0.63 -9.71
CA VAL A 242 -4.11 0.61 -9.50
C VAL A 242 -3.37 -0.29 -10.49
N ARG A 243 -4.08 -1.16 -11.24
CA ARG A 243 -3.48 -2.11 -12.21
C ARG A 243 -2.55 -1.47 -13.23
N HIS A 244 -2.79 -0.20 -13.57
CA HIS A 244 -1.98 0.57 -14.51
C HIS A 244 -0.51 0.73 -14.07
N ALA A 245 -0.21 0.59 -12.77
CA ALA A 245 1.15 0.62 -12.25
C ALA A 245 1.96 -0.65 -12.56
N GLN A 246 1.32 -1.72 -13.05
CA GLN A 246 1.95 -3.01 -13.36
C GLN A 246 2.77 -3.59 -12.19
N PRO A 247 2.17 -3.75 -10.98
CA PRO A 247 2.88 -4.30 -9.84
C PRO A 247 3.27 -5.77 -10.09
N LEU A 248 4.20 -6.28 -9.29
CA LEU A 248 4.51 -7.69 -9.17
C LEU A 248 3.37 -8.42 -8.42
N SER A 249 2.89 -7.85 -7.30
CA SER A 249 1.77 -8.40 -6.54
C SER A 249 0.75 -7.33 -6.15
N VAL A 250 -0.50 -7.77 -5.97
CA VAL A 250 -1.57 -7.00 -5.30
C VAL A 250 -2.12 -7.79 -4.13
N GLY A 251 -2.43 -7.15 -3.02
CA GLY A 251 -2.90 -7.85 -1.83
C GLY A 251 -3.66 -7.00 -0.85
N MET A 252 -3.87 -7.59 0.33
CA MET A 252 -4.44 -6.92 1.48
C MET A 252 -3.60 -7.16 2.74
N ASN A 253 -3.55 -6.15 3.60
CA ASN A 253 -2.88 -6.23 4.89
C ASN A 253 -3.55 -5.34 5.94
N CYS A 254 -3.19 -5.60 7.20
CA CYS A 254 -3.66 -4.86 8.38
C CYS A 254 -5.20 -4.85 8.52
N ALA A 255 -5.68 -4.08 9.50
CA ALA A 255 -7.08 -3.88 9.93
C ALA A 255 -7.85 -5.14 10.34
N LEU A 256 -7.86 -6.17 9.50
CA LEU A 256 -8.56 -7.43 9.64
C LEU A 256 -7.62 -8.56 10.08
N GLY A 257 -8.18 -9.52 10.81
CA GLY A 257 -7.57 -10.84 11.01
C GLY A 257 -7.73 -11.70 9.75
N GLY A 258 -7.13 -12.90 9.78
CA GLY A 258 -7.15 -13.80 8.62
C GLY A 258 -8.56 -14.22 8.21
N GLU A 259 -9.46 -14.48 9.17
CA GLU A 259 -10.82 -14.92 8.87
C GLU A 259 -11.61 -13.87 8.08
N GLN A 260 -11.57 -12.60 8.54
CA GLN A 260 -12.30 -11.51 7.92
C GLN A 260 -11.68 -11.09 6.59
N MET A 261 -10.36 -11.28 6.42
CA MET A 261 -9.65 -10.93 5.17
C MET A 261 -9.91 -11.93 4.03
N ARG A 262 -10.31 -13.17 4.36
CA ARG A 262 -10.53 -14.24 3.38
C ARG A 262 -11.39 -13.89 2.17
N PRO A 263 -12.62 -13.35 2.32
CA PRO A 263 -13.47 -13.02 1.18
C PRO A 263 -12.80 -12.06 0.20
N HIS A 264 -12.06 -11.07 0.69
CA HIS A 264 -11.37 -10.07 -0.12
C HIS A 264 -10.20 -10.68 -0.91
N ILE A 265 -9.42 -11.57 -0.28
CA ILE A 265 -8.35 -12.28 -0.98
C ILE A 265 -8.92 -13.26 -2.01
N ALA A 266 -10.02 -13.94 -1.70
CA ALA A 266 -10.69 -14.82 -2.66
C ALA A 266 -11.26 -14.06 -3.87
N GLU A 267 -11.74 -12.83 -3.67
CA GLU A 267 -12.15 -11.92 -4.74
C GLU A 267 -10.95 -11.48 -5.59
N LEU A 268 -9.87 -10.98 -4.97
CA LEU A 268 -8.63 -10.60 -5.68
C LEU A 268 -8.05 -11.77 -6.47
N ALA A 269 -7.98 -12.97 -5.89
CA ALA A 269 -7.45 -14.17 -6.54
C ALA A 269 -8.17 -14.52 -7.85
N LYS A 270 -9.46 -14.18 -7.96
CA LYS A 270 -10.26 -14.38 -9.18
C LYS A 270 -10.07 -13.28 -10.22
N LYS A 271 -9.70 -12.07 -9.80
CA LYS A 271 -9.71 -10.86 -10.63
C LYS A 271 -8.31 -10.38 -11.04
N ALA A 272 -7.28 -10.76 -10.30
CA ALA A 272 -5.89 -10.39 -10.57
C ALA A 272 -5.22 -11.38 -11.54
N ASP A 273 -4.60 -10.83 -12.58
CA ASP A 273 -3.75 -11.52 -13.56
C ASP A 273 -2.29 -11.68 -13.07
N LEU A 274 -2.01 -11.30 -11.82
CA LEU A 274 -0.68 -11.26 -11.21
C LEU A 274 -0.68 -11.85 -9.78
N PHE A 275 0.47 -11.84 -9.10
CA PHE A 275 0.62 -12.51 -7.80
C PHE A 275 -0.25 -11.86 -6.71
N VAL A 276 -0.81 -12.68 -5.80
CA VAL A 276 -1.64 -12.19 -4.70
C VAL A 276 -0.92 -12.30 -3.37
N SER A 277 -0.86 -11.20 -2.61
CA SER A 277 -0.28 -11.15 -1.27
C SER A 277 -1.35 -11.05 -0.18
N CYS A 278 -1.11 -11.68 0.97
CA CYS A 278 -1.98 -11.59 2.15
C CYS A 278 -1.14 -11.64 3.43
N TYR A 279 -1.24 -10.60 4.25
CA TYR A 279 -0.52 -10.53 5.52
C TYR A 279 -1.39 -9.83 6.57
N PRO A 280 -2.33 -10.56 7.20
CA PRO A 280 -3.32 -10.01 8.12
C PRO A 280 -2.71 -9.69 9.49
N ASN A 281 -3.49 -9.03 10.34
CA ASN A 281 -3.18 -8.94 11.77
C ASN A 281 -3.32 -10.31 12.45
N ALA A 282 -2.74 -10.46 13.64
CA ALA A 282 -2.97 -11.60 14.54
C ALA A 282 -4.37 -11.53 15.19
N GLY A 283 -5.41 -11.53 14.35
CA GLY A 283 -6.80 -11.26 14.72
C GLY A 283 -7.14 -9.78 14.72
N LEU A 284 -8.41 -9.48 15.04
CA LEU A 284 -8.86 -8.11 15.18
C LEU A 284 -8.24 -7.46 16.44
N PRO A 285 -7.85 -6.16 16.38
CA PRO A 285 -7.33 -5.46 17.55
C PRO A 285 -8.26 -5.61 18.76
N ASN A 286 -7.70 -6.05 19.89
CA ASN A 286 -8.42 -6.29 21.12
C ASN A 286 -7.66 -5.66 22.30
N PRO A 287 -8.12 -4.51 22.84
CA PRO A 287 -7.47 -3.83 23.97
C PRO A 287 -7.39 -4.67 25.26
N LEU A 288 -8.20 -5.72 25.38
CA LEU A 288 -8.17 -6.64 26.52
C LEU A 288 -7.14 -7.77 26.34
N SER A 289 -6.59 -7.95 25.14
CA SER A 289 -5.50 -8.92 24.93
C SER A 289 -4.18 -8.38 25.51
N PRO A 290 -3.37 -9.22 26.18
CA PRO A 290 -2.04 -8.82 26.67
C PRO A 290 -1.12 -8.23 25.60
N THR A 291 -1.27 -8.66 24.35
CA THR A 291 -0.47 -8.19 23.19
C THR A 291 -1.22 -7.16 22.34
N GLY A 292 -2.47 -6.83 22.69
CA GLY A 292 -3.39 -6.08 21.85
C GLY A 292 -4.05 -6.89 20.72
N PHE A 293 -3.67 -8.17 20.56
CA PHE A 293 -4.13 -9.05 19.49
C PHE A 293 -4.45 -10.46 20.02
N PRO A 294 -5.59 -11.07 19.66
CA PRO A 294 -6.05 -12.29 20.32
C PRO A 294 -5.45 -13.59 19.75
N GLU A 295 -5.00 -13.61 18.49
CA GLU A 295 -4.53 -14.84 17.84
C GLU A 295 -3.06 -15.12 18.18
N GLY A 296 -2.75 -16.38 18.50
CA GLY A 296 -1.38 -16.87 18.60
C GLY A 296 -0.84 -17.41 17.27
N PRO A 297 0.45 -17.83 17.25
CA PRO A 297 1.10 -18.35 16.04
C PRO A 297 0.33 -19.46 15.33
N GLU A 298 -0.20 -20.43 16.08
CA GLU A 298 -0.90 -21.58 15.51
C GLU A 298 -2.31 -21.23 15.02
N ASP A 299 -2.96 -20.26 15.64
CA ASP A 299 -4.30 -19.81 15.26
C ASP A 299 -4.24 -19.10 13.90
N THR A 300 -3.39 -18.08 13.78
CA THR A 300 -3.19 -17.36 12.52
C THR A 300 -2.68 -18.30 11.42
N ALA A 301 -1.75 -19.21 11.73
CA ALA A 301 -1.25 -20.18 10.76
C ALA A 301 -2.34 -21.18 10.30
N ALA A 302 -3.24 -21.62 11.19
CA ALA A 302 -4.36 -22.50 10.83
C ALA A 302 -5.29 -21.81 9.83
N ILE A 303 -5.58 -20.53 10.06
CA ILE A 303 -6.43 -19.73 9.17
C ILE A 303 -5.74 -19.59 7.80
N LEU A 304 -4.48 -19.16 7.76
CA LEU A 304 -3.75 -18.96 6.50
C LEU A 304 -3.44 -20.26 5.75
N GLU A 305 -3.38 -21.41 6.44
CA GLU A 305 -3.33 -22.74 5.81
C GLU A 305 -4.51 -22.95 4.85
N THR A 306 -5.70 -22.44 5.19
CA THR A 306 -6.88 -22.54 4.31
C THR A 306 -6.77 -21.67 3.04
N PHE A 307 -5.94 -20.64 3.05
CA PHE A 307 -5.69 -19.77 1.87
C PHE A 307 -4.72 -20.46 0.92
N ALA A 308 -3.65 -21.03 1.47
CA ALA A 308 -2.67 -21.80 0.72
C ALA A 308 -3.29 -23.06 0.09
N ARG A 309 -4.04 -23.84 0.89
CA ARG A 309 -4.74 -25.05 0.43
C ARG A 309 -5.69 -24.78 -0.72
N ASP A 310 -6.44 -23.69 -0.64
CA ASP A 310 -7.46 -23.34 -1.65
C ASP A 310 -6.86 -22.51 -2.81
N GLY A 311 -5.52 -22.37 -2.85
CA GLY A 311 -4.80 -21.75 -3.96
C GLY A 311 -5.09 -20.26 -4.12
N LEU A 312 -5.25 -19.50 -3.04
CA LEU A 312 -5.66 -18.09 -3.10
C LEU A 312 -4.49 -17.10 -3.11
N VAL A 313 -3.28 -17.53 -2.75
CA VAL A 313 -2.15 -16.64 -2.42
C VAL A 313 -0.84 -17.08 -3.07
N ASN A 314 0.05 -16.11 -3.27
CA ASN A 314 1.43 -16.28 -3.72
C ASN A 314 2.44 -15.76 -2.68
N VAL A 315 2.03 -14.77 -1.86
CA VAL A 315 2.81 -14.25 -0.73
C VAL A 315 1.97 -14.32 0.53
N LEU A 316 2.56 -14.83 1.61
CA LEU A 316 1.98 -14.82 2.96
C LEU A 316 2.92 -14.11 3.93
N GLY A 317 2.38 -13.38 4.89
CA GLY A 317 3.16 -12.75 5.96
C GLY A 317 2.29 -12.41 7.14
N GLY A 318 2.73 -11.44 7.94
CA GLY A 318 1.96 -10.91 9.06
C GLY A 318 1.99 -9.39 9.14
N CYS A 319 0.95 -8.79 9.72
CA CYS A 319 0.93 -7.37 10.07
C CYS A 319 0.85 -7.23 11.60
N CYS A 320 0.08 -6.28 12.13
CA CYS A 320 0.07 -5.96 13.56
C CYS A 320 -0.25 -7.19 14.43
N GLY A 321 0.55 -7.36 15.49
CA GLY A 321 0.44 -8.47 16.45
C GLY A 321 1.20 -9.73 16.05
N THR A 322 1.66 -9.84 14.80
CA THR A 322 2.44 -10.99 14.35
C THR A 322 3.90 -10.88 14.79
N THR A 323 4.50 -12.03 15.09
CA THR A 323 5.87 -12.16 15.60
C THR A 323 6.65 -13.17 14.76
N PRO A 324 7.98 -13.31 14.92
CA PRO A 324 8.75 -14.36 14.26
C PRO A 324 8.15 -15.76 14.44
N ALA A 325 7.57 -16.06 15.62
CA ALA A 325 6.89 -17.33 15.85
C ALA A 325 5.66 -17.52 14.94
N HIS A 326 4.92 -16.46 14.62
CA HIS A 326 3.82 -16.51 13.66
C HIS A 326 4.33 -16.83 12.26
N ILE A 327 5.39 -16.14 11.79
CA ILE A 327 5.96 -16.39 10.45
C ILE A 327 6.45 -17.82 10.32
N ALA A 328 7.14 -18.35 11.34
CA ALA A 328 7.59 -19.74 11.37
C ALA A 328 6.40 -20.73 11.30
N ALA A 329 5.34 -20.49 12.07
CA ALA A 329 4.15 -21.33 12.06
C ALA A 329 3.40 -21.27 10.71
N ILE A 330 3.24 -20.06 10.14
CA ILE A 330 2.62 -19.85 8.82
C ILE A 330 3.40 -20.63 7.76
N ARG A 331 4.72 -20.47 7.70
CA ARG A 331 5.57 -21.18 6.76
C ARG A 331 5.44 -22.70 6.90
N ARG A 332 5.65 -23.22 8.11
CA ARG A 332 5.58 -24.66 8.40
C ARG A 332 4.27 -25.30 7.97
N ARG A 333 3.13 -24.59 8.11
CA ARG A 333 1.81 -25.13 7.73
C ARG A 333 1.51 -24.98 6.24
N THR A 334 2.10 -23.99 5.57
CA THR A 334 1.72 -23.62 4.20
C THR A 334 2.71 -24.06 3.13
N GLU A 335 3.98 -24.35 3.46
CA GLU A 335 5.04 -24.60 2.47
C GLU A 335 4.83 -25.87 1.63
N LYS A 336 3.98 -26.78 2.10
CA LYS A 336 3.58 -28.01 1.38
C LYS A 336 2.60 -27.74 0.23
N TYR A 337 1.98 -26.55 0.16
CA TYR A 337 1.01 -26.19 -0.87
C TYR A 337 1.69 -25.42 -2.01
N PRO A 338 1.22 -25.60 -3.26
CA PRO A 338 1.70 -24.80 -4.38
C PRO A 338 1.26 -23.34 -4.25
N ALA A 339 2.00 -22.44 -4.90
CA ALA A 339 1.54 -21.06 -5.08
C ALA A 339 0.27 -21.02 -5.95
N ARG A 340 -0.56 -20.00 -5.76
CA ARG A 340 -1.71 -19.74 -6.64
C ARG A 340 -1.28 -19.68 -8.12
N PRO A 341 -1.92 -20.46 -9.01
CA PRO A 341 -1.67 -20.34 -10.44
C PRO A 341 -2.20 -19.00 -10.96
N LEU A 342 -1.44 -18.34 -11.83
CA LEU A 342 -1.89 -17.13 -12.50
C LEU A 342 -2.95 -17.49 -13.55
N GLY A 343 -4.12 -16.86 -13.46
CA GLY A 343 -5.24 -17.09 -14.37
C GLY A 343 -5.26 -16.11 -15.54
N ALA A 344 -5.81 -16.54 -16.67
CA ALA A 344 -6.14 -15.62 -17.76
C ALA A 344 -7.39 -14.82 -17.39
N ILE A 345 -7.27 -13.49 -17.35
CA ILE A 345 -8.41 -12.59 -17.14
C ILE A 345 -8.94 -12.17 -18.53
N PRO A 346 -10.26 -12.31 -18.80
CA PRO A 346 -10.82 -11.85 -20.06
C PRO A 346 -10.53 -10.36 -20.29
N PRO A 347 -10.08 -9.96 -21.49
CA PRO A 347 -9.89 -8.56 -21.81
C PRO A 347 -11.20 -7.77 -21.62
N ALA A 348 -11.12 -6.67 -20.88
CA ALA A 348 -12.24 -5.79 -20.61
C ALA A 348 -11.77 -4.34 -20.47
N LEU A 349 -12.66 -3.38 -20.74
CA LEU A 349 -12.49 -2.02 -20.26
C LEU A 349 -12.87 -2.01 -18.78
N GLN A 350 -11.87 -1.89 -17.92
CA GLN A 350 -12.02 -1.90 -16.47
C GLN A 350 -11.87 -0.47 -15.93
N LEU A 351 -12.96 0.05 -15.37
CA LEU A 351 -13.05 1.36 -14.75
C LEU A 351 -13.40 1.21 -13.27
N ALA A 352 -13.23 2.27 -12.50
CA ALA A 352 -13.57 2.30 -11.09
C ALA A 352 -13.98 3.69 -10.61
N GLY A 353 -15.07 3.73 -9.85
CA GLY A 353 -15.33 4.75 -8.84
C GLY A 353 -15.05 4.14 -7.46
N LEU A 354 -16.05 4.19 -6.57
CA LEU A 354 -16.06 3.36 -5.36
C LEU A 354 -16.39 1.90 -5.66
N GLU A 355 -17.10 1.66 -6.77
CA GLU A 355 -17.43 0.34 -7.32
C GLU A 355 -16.73 0.10 -8.66
N PRO A 356 -16.50 -1.17 -9.05
CA PRO A 356 -15.94 -1.50 -10.35
C PRO A 356 -16.99 -1.34 -11.45
N LEU A 357 -16.53 -0.98 -12.65
CA LEU A 357 -17.30 -1.07 -13.88
C LEU A 357 -16.44 -1.79 -14.92
N ASN A 358 -16.81 -3.02 -15.28
CA ASN A 358 -16.10 -3.82 -16.26
C ASN A 358 -16.98 -4.03 -17.50
N LEU A 359 -16.46 -3.69 -18.68
CA LEU A 359 -17.15 -3.84 -19.95
C LEU A 359 -16.38 -4.82 -20.84
N PHE A 360 -17.03 -5.94 -21.20
CA PHE A 360 -16.43 -7.05 -21.93
C PHE A 360 -16.68 -6.99 -23.45
N GLY A 361 -17.46 -6.00 -23.92
CA GLY A 361 -17.79 -5.78 -25.32
C GLY A 361 -18.98 -6.60 -25.83
N GLY A 362 -19.85 -7.10 -24.93
CA GLY A 362 -21.00 -7.95 -25.26
C GLY A 362 -22.33 -7.21 -25.36
N ALA A 363 -23.39 -7.94 -25.77
CA ALA A 363 -24.76 -7.45 -25.72
C ALA A 363 -25.17 -7.21 -24.26
N GLY A 364 -25.29 -5.94 -23.85
CA GLY A 364 -25.53 -5.53 -22.47
C GLY A 364 -24.54 -4.49 -21.94
N ASP A 365 -23.40 -4.30 -22.61
CA ASP A 365 -22.36 -3.33 -22.21
C ASP A 365 -22.59 -1.90 -22.74
N PHE A 366 -23.84 -1.56 -23.08
CA PHE A 366 -24.17 -0.17 -23.44
C PHE A 366 -24.17 0.69 -22.18
N VAL A 367 -23.23 1.63 -22.09
CA VAL A 367 -23.05 2.51 -20.93
C VAL A 367 -23.55 3.91 -21.22
N ASN A 368 -24.54 4.36 -20.44
CA ASN A 368 -24.99 5.74 -20.44
C ASN A 368 -23.96 6.62 -19.73
N VAL A 369 -23.41 7.59 -20.46
CA VAL A 369 -22.54 8.65 -19.91
C VAL A 369 -23.39 9.91 -19.73
N GLY A 370 -23.52 10.37 -18.48
CA GLY A 370 -24.24 11.59 -18.14
C GLY A 370 -23.47 12.83 -18.56
N GLU A 371 -23.99 13.58 -19.53
CA GLU A 371 -23.36 14.76 -20.14
C GLU A 371 -23.70 16.11 -19.48
N ARG A 372 -24.68 16.17 -18.57
CA ARG A 372 -25.24 17.45 -18.07
C ARG A 372 -24.34 18.18 -17.07
N THR A 373 -23.29 17.54 -16.59
CA THR A 373 -22.23 18.11 -15.72
C THR A 373 -21.16 18.82 -16.55
N ASN A 374 -21.64 19.64 -17.49
CA ASN A 374 -20.83 20.30 -18.50
C ASN A 374 -21.15 21.79 -18.55
N VAL A 375 -20.18 22.64 -18.23
CA VAL A 375 -20.32 24.11 -18.21
C VAL A 375 -20.65 24.68 -19.60
N ALA A 376 -20.21 24.03 -20.68
CA ALA A 376 -20.52 24.44 -22.04
C ALA A 376 -21.92 23.98 -22.49
N GLY A 377 -22.33 22.77 -22.10
CA GLY A 377 -23.56 22.13 -22.58
C GLY A 377 -24.81 22.33 -21.70
N SER A 378 -24.65 22.66 -20.42
CA SER A 378 -25.76 22.69 -19.45
C SER A 378 -25.90 24.06 -18.78
N LYS A 379 -26.94 24.82 -19.18
CA LYS A 379 -27.23 26.15 -18.61
C LYS A 379 -27.43 26.10 -17.08
N ILE A 380 -28.09 25.05 -16.58
CA ILE A 380 -28.35 24.86 -15.15
C ILE A 380 -27.03 24.62 -14.40
N PHE A 381 -26.21 23.67 -14.87
CA PHE A 381 -24.94 23.34 -14.21
C PHE A 381 -23.97 24.53 -14.22
N LYS A 382 -23.81 25.19 -15.38
CA LYS A 382 -23.04 26.43 -15.51
C LYS A 382 -23.46 27.48 -14.49
N GLY A 383 -24.77 27.73 -14.37
CA GLY A 383 -25.31 28.71 -13.43
C GLY A 383 -25.00 28.42 -11.96
N HIS A 384 -24.93 27.14 -11.56
CA HIS A 384 -24.50 26.76 -10.21
C HIS A 384 -22.99 26.95 -10.01
N ILE A 385 -22.16 26.52 -10.98
CA ILE A 385 -20.70 26.66 -10.91
C ILE A 385 -20.27 28.14 -10.83
N GLU A 386 -20.84 29.01 -11.65
CA GLU A 386 -20.51 30.45 -11.66
C GLU A 386 -20.88 31.17 -10.35
N LYS A 387 -21.85 30.63 -9.60
CA LYS A 387 -22.27 31.14 -8.29
C LYS A 387 -21.53 30.50 -7.12
N GLY A 388 -20.64 29.53 -7.37
CA GLY A 388 -20.01 28.72 -6.32
C GLY A 388 -20.98 27.79 -5.57
N ASP A 389 -22.17 27.53 -6.11
CA ASP A 389 -23.17 26.65 -5.51
C ASP A 389 -22.90 25.18 -5.88
N TYR A 390 -21.79 24.64 -5.35
CA TYR A 390 -21.36 23.27 -5.62
C TYR A 390 -22.35 22.21 -5.12
N ARG A 391 -23.14 22.52 -4.07
CA ARG A 391 -24.17 21.61 -3.55
C ARG A 391 -25.25 21.36 -4.60
N SER A 392 -25.72 22.40 -5.27
CA SER A 392 -26.73 22.24 -6.33
C SER A 392 -26.11 21.70 -7.62
N ALA A 393 -24.85 22.03 -7.92
CA ALA A 393 -24.10 21.40 -9.01
C ALA A 393 -24.02 19.88 -8.85
N LEU A 394 -23.74 19.38 -7.63
CA LEU A 394 -23.73 17.94 -7.31
C LEU A 394 -25.11 17.28 -7.50
N ARG A 395 -26.22 18.00 -7.27
CA ARG A 395 -27.56 17.46 -7.54
C ARG A 395 -27.78 17.18 -9.02
N VAL A 396 -27.17 17.95 -9.93
CA VAL A 396 -27.21 17.67 -11.37
C VAL A 396 -26.53 16.33 -11.68
N ALA A 397 -25.37 16.06 -11.07
CA ALA A 397 -24.71 14.76 -11.20
C ALA A 397 -25.59 13.62 -10.67
N LYS A 398 -26.12 13.79 -9.44
CA LYS A 398 -26.98 12.79 -8.79
C LYS A 398 -28.23 12.44 -9.60
N GLN A 399 -28.92 13.45 -10.16
CA GLN A 399 -30.10 13.23 -11.00
C GLN A 399 -29.80 12.37 -12.24
N GLN A 400 -28.60 12.51 -12.83
CA GLN A 400 -28.21 11.70 -13.97
C GLN A 400 -27.99 10.24 -13.56
N ILE A 401 -27.38 10.00 -12.40
CA ILE A 401 -27.21 8.65 -11.85
C ILE A 401 -28.58 8.01 -11.57
N GLU A 402 -29.49 8.74 -10.92
CA GLU A 402 -30.86 8.28 -10.66
C GLU A 402 -31.67 8.01 -11.95
N ALA A 403 -31.32 8.69 -13.05
CA ALA A 403 -31.89 8.46 -14.38
C ALA A 403 -31.18 7.35 -15.19
N GLY A 404 -30.20 6.65 -14.60
CA GLY A 404 -29.55 5.49 -15.22
C GLY A 404 -28.19 5.78 -15.90
N ALA A 405 -27.56 6.94 -15.65
CA ALA A 405 -26.18 7.16 -16.05
C ALA A 405 -25.22 6.36 -15.16
N THR A 406 -24.34 5.57 -15.78
CA THR A 406 -23.32 4.77 -15.08
C THR A 406 -22.01 5.54 -14.92
N ILE A 407 -21.70 6.40 -15.89
CA ILE A 407 -20.54 7.30 -15.88
C ILE A 407 -21.05 8.74 -15.93
N ILE A 408 -20.31 9.67 -15.32
CA ILE A 408 -20.61 11.10 -15.37
C ILE A 408 -19.45 11.81 -16.07
N ASP A 409 -19.72 12.51 -17.17
CA ASP A 409 -18.77 13.42 -17.81
C ASP A 409 -18.70 14.72 -17.01
N LEU A 410 -17.49 15.19 -16.66
CA LEU A 410 -17.31 16.44 -15.93
C LEU A 410 -16.47 17.41 -16.75
N THR A 411 -17.12 18.45 -17.27
CA THR A 411 -16.45 19.51 -18.02
C THR A 411 -16.61 20.85 -17.30
N LEU A 412 -15.50 21.34 -16.72
CA LEU A 412 -15.45 22.63 -16.03
C LEU A 412 -14.98 23.78 -16.93
N THR A 413 -14.38 23.47 -18.08
CA THR A 413 -13.90 24.46 -19.04
C THR A 413 -14.98 24.78 -20.07
N ARG A 414 -15.20 26.07 -20.36
CA ARG A 414 -15.77 26.46 -21.67
C ARG A 414 -14.71 26.06 -22.71
N GLY A 415 -15.08 25.33 -23.77
CA GLY A 415 -14.13 24.83 -24.78
C GLY A 415 -13.04 25.85 -25.14
N CYS A 416 -11.78 25.41 -25.05
CA CYS A 416 -10.51 26.10 -25.28
C CYS A 416 -10.51 27.56 -25.80
N SER A 417 -9.94 28.47 -25.01
CA SER A 417 -8.90 29.39 -25.50
C SER A 417 -8.05 29.90 -24.32
N THR A 418 -6.76 29.51 -24.30
CA THR A 418 -5.62 30.24 -23.70
C THR A 418 -5.94 31.31 -22.65
N ALA A 419 -5.92 30.94 -21.37
CA ALA A 419 -5.43 31.74 -20.23
C ALA A 419 -5.90 31.10 -18.92
N LEU A 420 -5.11 30.19 -18.36
CA LEU A 420 -5.09 29.86 -16.92
C LEU A 420 -3.84 29.00 -16.65
N ARG A 421 -2.68 29.62 -16.90
CA ARG A 421 -1.48 29.40 -16.09
C ARG A 421 -1.44 30.54 -15.10
N ARG A 422 -1.94 30.34 -13.88
CA ARG A 422 -1.43 30.93 -12.66
C ARG A 422 -1.74 29.98 -11.52
#